data_AF-A0AAU7LSS7-F1
#
_entry.id   AF-A0AAU7LSS7-F1
#
_cell.length_a   1.000
_cell.length_b   1.000
_cell.length_c   1.000
_cell.angle_alpha   90.00
_cell.angle_beta   90.00
_cell.angle_gamma   90.00
#
_symmetry.space_group_name_H-M   'P 1'
#
loop_
_entity.id
_entity.type
_entity.pdbx_description
1 polymer ?
#
loop_
_entity_poly.entity_id
_entity_poly.type
_entity_poly.pdbx_seq_one_letter_code
_entity_poly.pdbx_strand_id
1 'polypeptide(L)'
;MSNYALRLPESLKQAAKRIAAADDTTMNQFFVVAIAEKISAMETAQFFEKRALSSSTAAAQAAWDKVGNVSPVAEDAWTKPV
;
A
#
# COMPACT_ATOMS: atom_id res chain seq x y z
N MET A 1 0.95 -15.71 22.47
CA MET A 1 0.02 -14.66 22.01
C MET A 1 -0.48 -13.91 23.23
N SER A 2 -0.27 -12.60 23.30
CA SER A 2 -0.91 -11.74 24.31
C SER A 2 -2.38 -11.56 23.94
N ASN A 3 -3.28 -11.72 24.90
CA ASN A 3 -4.71 -11.48 24.68
C ASN A 3 -5.01 -10.03 25.11
N TYR A 4 -5.38 -9.19 24.15
CA TYR A 4 -5.73 -7.79 24.41
C TYR A 4 -7.24 -7.61 24.22
N ALA A 5 -7.94 -7.28 25.31
CA ALA A 5 -9.38 -7.05 25.26
C ALA A 5 -9.67 -5.69 24.61
N LEU A 6 -10.06 -5.71 23.33
CA LEU A 6 -10.41 -4.52 22.57
C LEU A 6 -11.87 -4.12 22.82
N ARG A 7 -12.11 -2.87 23.21
CA ARG A 7 -13.46 -2.28 23.25
C ARG A 7 -13.72 -1.53 21.95
N LEU A 8 -14.78 -1.93 21.25
CA LEU A 8 -15.20 -1.33 19.98
C LEU A 8 -16.62 -0.78 20.08
N PRO A 9 -16.92 0.36 19.43
CA PRO A 9 -18.29 0.74 19.11
C PRO A 9 -19.03 -0.41 18.39
N GLU A 10 -20.32 -0.56 18.68
CA GLU A 10 -21.12 -1.68 18.16
C GLU A 10 -21.14 -1.70 16.62
N SER A 11 -21.20 -0.53 15.97
CA SER A 11 -21.15 -0.42 14.51
C SER A 11 -19.88 -1.03 13.91
N LEU A 12 -18.71 -0.81 14.53
CA LEU A 12 -17.43 -1.36 14.08
C LEU A 12 -17.36 -2.86 14.32
N LYS A 13 -17.88 -3.32 15.46
CA LYS A 13 -17.95 -4.75 15.77
C LYS A 13 -18.80 -5.51 14.74
N GLN A 14 -19.95 -4.97 14.37
CA GLN A 14 -20.83 -5.57 13.36
C GLN A 14 -20.19 -5.57 11.97
N ALA A 15 -19.53 -4.47 11.58
CA ALA A 15 -18.80 -4.40 10.32
C ALA A 15 -17.67 -5.44 10.25
N ALA A 16 -16.83 -5.52 11.29
CA ALA A 16 -15.74 -6.49 11.35
C ALA A 16 -16.24 -7.94 11.33
N LYS A 17 -17.36 -8.24 12.02
CA LYS A 17 -17.98 -9.57 11.98
C LYS A 17 -18.47 -9.93 10.57
N ARG A 18 -19.11 -8.99 9.87
CA ARG A 18 -19.61 -9.20 8.50
C ARG A 18 -18.47 -9.45 7.52
N ILE A 19 -17.38 -8.69 7.61
CA ILE A 19 -16.22 -8.84 6.72
C ILE A 19 -15.50 -10.16 7.00
N ALA A 20 -15.21 -10.43 8.27
CA ALA A 20 -14.53 -11.68 8.65
C ALA A 20 -15.32 -12.92 8.20
N ALA A 21 -16.65 -12.89 8.30
CA ALA A 21 -17.50 -13.98 7.81
C ALA A 21 -17.53 -14.10 6.28
N ALA A 22 -17.40 -12.99 5.53
CA ALA A 22 -17.34 -13.04 4.07
C ALA A 22 -16.04 -13.68 3.56
N ASP A 23 -14.95 -13.54 4.33
CA ASP A 23 -13.62 -14.07 4.01
C ASP A 23 -13.31 -15.40 4.76
N ASP A 24 -14.32 -16.07 5.33
CA ASP A 24 -14.20 -17.30 6.11
C ASP A 24 -13.09 -17.26 7.18
N THR A 25 -12.95 -16.12 7.86
CA THR A 25 -11.92 -15.89 8.88
C THR A 25 -12.52 -15.47 10.23
N THR A 26 -11.69 -15.51 11.27
CA THR A 26 -12.08 -14.99 12.60
C THR A 26 -11.87 -13.49 12.70
N MET A 27 -12.66 -12.81 13.54
CA MET A 27 -12.47 -11.36 13.77
C MET A 27 -11.05 -11.03 14.25
N ASN A 28 -10.44 -11.88 15.08
CA ASN A 28 -9.08 -11.65 15.58
C ASN A 28 -8.04 -11.73 14.45
N GLN A 29 -8.17 -12.70 13.54
CA GLN A 29 -7.28 -12.80 12.37
C GLN A 29 -7.48 -11.60 11.44
N PHE A 30 -8.73 -11.21 11.19
CA PHE A 30 -9.05 -9.99 10.44
C PHE A 30 -8.40 -8.76 11.06
N PHE A 31 -8.50 -8.56 12.39
CA PHE A 31 -7.89 -7.42 13.07
C PHE A 31 -6.37 -7.44 12.99
N VAL A 32 -5.73 -8.60 13.13
CA VAL A 32 -4.26 -8.70 13.01
C VAL A 32 -3.81 -8.24 11.62
N VAL A 33 -4.48 -8.70 10.57
CA VAL A 33 -4.19 -8.30 9.18
C VAL A 33 -4.45 -6.81 8.98
N ALA A 34 -5.60 -6.31 9.41
CA ALA A 34 -5.95 -4.89 9.27
C ALA A 34 -4.98 -3.96 10.02
N ILE A 35 -4.49 -4.36 11.19
CA ILE A 35 -3.48 -3.62 11.94
C ILE A 35 -2.15 -3.62 11.19
N ALA A 36 -1.71 -4.79 10.69
CA ALA A 36 -0.49 -4.89 9.91
C ALA A 36 -0.55 -4.03 8.64
N GLU A 37 -1.69 -4.05 7.94
CA GLU A 37 -1.93 -3.22 6.75
C GLU A 37 -1.90 -1.73 7.09
N LYS A 38 -2.57 -1.32 8.17
CA LYS A 38 -2.58 0.09 8.60
C LYS A 38 -1.17 0.58 8.97
N ILE A 39 -0.40 -0.23 9.68
CA ILE A 39 1.00 0.07 10.01
C ILE A 39 1.81 0.20 8.72
N SER A 40 1.72 -0.78 7.83
CA SER A 40 2.43 -0.78 6.54
C SER A 40 2.12 0.46 5.70
N ALA A 41 0.85 0.85 5.61
CA ALA A 41 0.45 2.06 4.91
C ALA A 41 1.05 3.33 5.54
N MET A 42 1.03 3.43 6.88
CA MET A 42 1.60 4.59 7.59
C MET A 42 3.12 4.67 7.46
N GLU A 43 3.82 3.54 7.58
CA GLU A 43 5.28 3.49 7.43
C GLU A 43 5.71 3.77 5.99
N THR A 44 4.96 3.26 5.00
CA THR A 44 5.21 3.51 3.58
C THR A 44 5.04 5.00 3.26
N ALA A 45 3.99 5.64 3.77
CA ALA A 45 3.81 7.08 3.60
C ALA A 45 4.99 7.87 4.18
N GLN A 46 5.40 7.57 5.41
CA GLN A 46 6.57 8.22 6.04
C GLN A 46 7.88 7.97 5.28
N PHE A 47 8.06 6.76 4.74
CA PHE A 47 9.22 6.44 3.91
C PHE A 47 9.28 7.34 2.67
N PHE A 48 8.17 7.48 1.94
CA PHE A 48 8.13 8.33 0.75
C PHE A 48 8.29 9.82 1.08
N GLU A 49 7.71 10.30 2.17
CA GLU A 49 7.95 11.67 2.65
C GLU A 49 9.44 11.93 2.90
N LYS A 50 10.11 11.05 3.65
CA LYS A 50 11.56 11.17 3.92
C LYS A 50 12.40 11.07 2.64
N ARG A 51 12.03 10.17 1.73
CA ARG A 51 12.73 9.99 0.46
C ARG A 51 12.53 11.18 -0.48
N ALA A 52 11.37 11.82 -0.45
CA ALA A 52 11.11 13.01 -1.26
C ALA A 52 12.00 14.19 -0.85
N LEU A 53 12.35 14.32 0.44
CA LEU A 53 13.25 15.37 0.93
C LEU A 53 14.65 15.31 0.32
N SER A 54 15.10 14.12 -0.08
CA SER A 54 16.40 13.92 -0.77
C SER A 54 16.26 13.78 -2.29
N SER A 55 15.08 14.04 -2.84
CA SER A 55 14.86 13.98 -4.28
C SER A 55 15.52 15.17 -5.00
N SER A 56 16.00 14.93 -6.23
CA SER A 56 16.55 15.97 -7.09
C SER A 56 15.98 15.78 -8.50
N THR A 57 15.21 16.77 -8.95
CA THR A 57 14.66 16.80 -10.30
C THR A 57 15.76 16.82 -11.35
N ALA A 58 16.88 17.51 -11.07
CA ALA A 58 18.05 17.51 -11.94
C ALA A 58 18.71 16.13 -12.04
N ALA A 59 18.84 15.40 -10.92
CA ALA A 59 19.36 14.04 -10.93
C ALA A 59 18.41 13.07 -11.66
N ALA A 60 17.08 13.26 -11.50
CA ALA A 60 16.08 12.49 -12.22
C ALA A 60 16.16 12.76 -13.74
N GLN A 61 16.27 14.03 -14.16
CA GLN A 61 16.45 14.38 -15.57
C GLN A 61 17.77 13.83 -16.12
N ALA A 62 18.88 13.97 -15.41
CA ALA A 62 20.16 13.41 -15.84
C ALA A 62 20.14 11.88 -15.95
N ALA A 63 19.31 11.18 -15.15
CA ALA A 63 19.07 9.76 -15.33
C ALA A 63 18.18 9.48 -16.54
N TRP A 64 17.16 10.30 -16.77
CA TRP A 64 16.27 10.22 -17.93
C TRP A 64 17.02 10.47 -19.25
N ASP A 65 17.95 11.41 -19.29
CA ASP A 65 18.75 11.74 -20.47
C ASP A 65 19.70 10.60 -20.89
N LYS A 66 19.92 9.60 -20.01
CA LYS A 66 20.65 8.37 -20.37
C LYS A 66 19.79 7.40 -21.18
N VAL A 67 18.47 7.55 -21.14
CA VAL A 67 17.57 6.77 -22.00
C VAL A 67 17.91 7.16 -23.43
N GLY A 68 18.28 6.16 -24.23
CA GLY A 68 18.63 6.38 -25.62
C GLY A 68 17.47 7.02 -26.39
N ASN A 69 17.81 7.76 -27.42
CA ASN A 69 16.90 8.39 -28.38
C ASN A 69 16.44 7.42 -29.49
N VAL A 70 16.42 6.12 -29.17
CA VAL A 70 15.92 5.07 -30.08
C VAL A 70 14.40 5.20 -30.15
N SER A 71 13.84 5.05 -31.34
CA SER A 71 12.38 4.99 -31.46
C SER A 71 11.85 3.81 -30.66
N PRO A 72 10.73 3.98 -29.92
CA PRO A 72 10.11 2.88 -29.18
C PRO A 72 9.84 1.70 -30.11
N VAL A 73 10.09 0.48 -29.64
CA VAL A 73 9.65 -0.72 -30.36
C VAL A 73 8.16 -0.96 -30.12
N ALA A 74 7.54 -1.84 -30.90
CA ALA A 74 6.12 -2.14 -30.76
C ALA A 74 5.77 -2.63 -29.34
N GLU A 75 6.72 -3.32 -28.69
CA GLU A 75 6.61 -3.87 -27.34
C GLU A 75 6.75 -2.82 -26.23
N ASP A 76 7.28 -1.62 -26.52
CA ASP A 76 7.37 -0.51 -25.56
C ASP A 76 6.03 0.22 -25.40
N ALA A 77 5.08 -0.02 -26.29
CA ALA A 77 3.77 0.60 -26.25
C ALA A 77 2.98 0.08 -25.04
N TRP A 78 2.77 0.95 -24.04
CA TRP A 78 1.87 0.64 -22.94
C TRP A 78 0.42 0.59 -23.45
N THR A 79 -0.09 -0.62 -23.69
CA THR A 79 -1.53 -0.85 -23.87
C THR A 79 -2.19 -0.79 -22.51
N LYS A 80 -2.85 0.32 -22.20
CA LYS A 80 -3.62 0.49 -20.96
C LYS A 80 -4.56 -0.73 -20.80
N PRO A 81 -4.48 -1.49 -19.69
CA PRO A 81 -5.43 -2.57 -19.46
C PRO A 81 -6.84 -1.98 -19.40
N VAL A 82 -7.77 -2.63 -20.11
CA VAL A 82 -9.21 -2.29 -20.11
C VAL A 82 -9.84 -2.61 -18.77
#